data_AF-A0A529Q490-F1
#
_entry.id   AF-A0A529Q490-F1
#
_cell.length_a   1.000
_cell.length_b   1.000
_cell.length_c   1.000
_cell.angle_alpha   90.00
_cell.angle_beta   90.00
_cell.angle_gamma   90.00
#
_symmetry.space_group_name_H-M   'P 1'
#
loop_
_entity.id
_entity.type
_entity.pdbx_description
1 polymer ?
#
loop_
_entity_poly.entity_id
_entity_poly.type
_entity_poly.pdbx_seq_one_letter_code
_entity_poly.pdbx_strand_id
1 'polypeptide(L)' 'MMQLITPDCYAEFASELKEMHGLRYRVFKKRLDWEVQTEGEMETDPFDSLNPVYLLLKGSD' A
#
# COMPACT_ATOMS: atom_id res chain seq x y z
N MET A 1 -9.53 -11.37 6.68
CA MET A 1 -9.57 -10.62 7.97
C MET A 1 -9.13 -9.19 7.69
N MET A 2 -9.75 -8.20 8.32
CA MET A 2 -9.32 -6.80 8.19
C MET A 2 -8.29 -6.49 9.27
N GLN A 3 -7.16 -5.93 8.88
CA GLN A 3 -5.99 -5.71 9.72
C GLN A 3 -5.62 -4.23 9.74
N LEU A 4 -5.49 -3.68 10.94
CA LEU A 4 -5.02 -2.32 11.17
C LEU A 4 -3.50 -2.35 11.40
N ILE A 5 -2.75 -1.57 10.64
CA ILE A 5 -1.29 -1.45 10.74
C ILE A 5 -0.97 0.00 11.07
N THR A 6 -0.51 0.22 12.30
CA THR A 6 -0.02 1.52 12.78
C THR A 6 1.49 1.65 12.53
N PRO A 7 2.05 2.88 12.57
CA PRO A 7 3.46 3.13 12.25
C PRO A 7 4.47 2.30 13.05
N ASP A 8 4.17 2.02 14.31
CA ASP A 8 4.98 1.19 15.21
C ASP A 8 5.09 -0.27 14.74
N CYS A 9 4.16 -0.74 13.91
CA CYS A 9 4.15 -2.12 13.39
C CYS A 9 4.69 -2.22 11.95
N TYR A 10 5.16 -1.14 11.32
CA TYR A 10 5.61 -1.16 9.92
C TYR A 10 6.71 -2.17 9.64
N ALA A 11 7.67 -2.32 10.56
CA ALA A 11 8.76 -3.28 10.41
C ALA A 11 8.25 -4.73 10.40
N GLU A 12 7.22 -5.02 11.18
CA GLU A 12 6.60 -6.35 11.27
C GLU A 12 5.79 -6.67 10.00
N PHE A 13 5.12 -5.67 9.43
CA PHE A 13 4.24 -5.83 8.26
C PHE A 13 4.83 -5.27 6.96
N ALA A 14 6.15 -5.20 6.85
CA ALA A 14 6.82 -4.60 5.69
C ALA A 14 6.46 -5.31 4.38
N SER A 15 6.27 -6.64 4.40
CA SER A 15 5.79 -7.42 3.26
C SER A 15 4.39 -6.99 2.82
N GLU A 16 3.45 -6.93 3.74
CA GLU A 16 2.05 -6.58 3.48
C GLU A 16 1.92 -5.15 2.97
N LEU A 17 2.69 -4.21 3.53
CA LEU A 17 2.71 -2.83 3.05
C LEU A 17 3.28 -2.75 1.63
N LYS A 18 4.35 -3.50 1.33
CA LYS A 18 4.91 -3.57 -0.03
C LYS A 18 3.90 -4.15 -1.03
N GLU A 19 3.22 -5.24 -0.68
CA GLU A 19 2.17 -5.83 -1.51
C GLU A 19 1.02 -4.85 -1.74
N MET A 20 0.64 -4.09 -0.71
CA MET A 20 -0.38 -3.05 -0.82
C MET A 20 0.02 -1.94 -1.80
N HIS A 21 1.26 -1.44 -1.75
CA HIS A 21 1.74 -0.43 -2.72
C HIS A 21 1.78 -0.97 -4.15
N GLY A 22 2.12 -2.26 -4.33
CA GLY A 22 2.02 -2.93 -5.62
C GLY A 22 0.57 -3.09 -6.11
N LEU A 23 -0.37 -3.37 -5.19
CA LEU A 23 -1.79 -3.42 -5.51
C LEU A 23 -2.32 -2.05 -5.92
N ARG A 24 -1.94 -0.98 -5.21
CA ARG A 24 -2.26 0.41 -5.58
C ARG A 24 -1.77 0.73 -6.99
N TYR A 25 -0.54 0.35 -7.34
CA TYR A 25 -0.02 0.50 -8.71
C TYR A 25 -0.88 -0.20 -9.76
N ARG A 26 -1.21 -1.48 -9.54
CA ARG A 26 -2.03 -2.27 -10.46
C ARG A 26 -3.44 -1.69 -10.63
N VAL A 27 -4.01 -1.12 -9.57
CA VAL A 27 -5.35 -0.54 -9.62
C VAL A 27 -5.32 0.87 -10.17
N PHE A 28 -4.61 1.80 -9.53
CA PHE A 28 -4.66 3.22 -9.86
C PHE A 28 -3.92 3.54 -11.16
N LYS A 29 -2.67 3.07 -11.32
CA LYS A 29 -1.90 3.36 -12.54
C LYS A 29 -2.31 2.47 -13.71
N LYS A 30 -2.41 1.15 -13.53
CA LYS A 30 -2.65 0.23 -14.66
C LYS A 30 -4.11 0.07 -15.05
N ARG A 31 -5.00 -0.13 -14.09
CA ARG A 31 -6.43 -0.42 -14.38
C ARG A 31 -7.25 0.85 -14.59
N LEU A 32 -7.07 1.84 -13.72
CA LEU A 32 -7.82 3.10 -13.79
C LEU A 32 -7.14 4.16 -14.65
N ASP A 33 -5.89 3.95 -15.05
CA ASP A 33 -5.09 4.85 -15.88
C ASP A 33 -4.97 6.27 -15.29
N TRP A 34 -4.84 6.37 -13.98
CA TRP A 34 -4.65 7.65 -13.29
C TRP A 34 -3.20 8.12 -13.40
N GLU A 35 -3.02 9.44 -13.44
CA GLU A 35 -1.70 10.05 -13.26
C GLU A 35 -1.35 10.13 -11.77
N VAL A 36 -0.76 9.05 -11.27
CA VAL A 36 -0.27 8.90 -9.89
C VAL A 36 1.25 8.78 -9.85
N GLN A 37 1.84 9.11 -8.71
CA GLN A 37 3.27 8.96 -8.48
C GLN A 37 3.62 7.48 -8.26
N THR A 38 4.67 7.01 -8.92
CA THR A 38 5.07 5.60 -8.83
C THR A 38 6.58 5.50 -8.74
N GLU A 39 7.05 4.59 -7.89
CA GLU A 39 8.44 4.18 -7.83
C GLU A 39 8.54 2.71 -8.25
N GLY A 40 9.00 2.47 -9.49
CA GLY A 40 8.96 1.14 -10.09
C GLY A 40 7.53 0.63 -10.31
N GLU A 41 7.21 -0.53 -9.75
CA GLU A 41 5.86 -1.14 -9.79
C GLU A 41 5.05 -0.88 -8.52
N MET A 42 5.42 0.15 -7.76
CA MET A 42 4.75 0.56 -6.54
C MET A 42 4.19 1.96 -6.70
N GLU A 43 2.98 2.17 -6.20
CA GLU A 43 2.37 3.50 -6.11
C GLU A 43 2.55 3.99 -4.68
N THR A 44 3.27 5.10 -4.57
CA THR A 44 3.65 5.78 -3.33
C THR A 44 3.56 7.28 -3.55
N ASP A 45 3.01 7.98 -2.58
CA ASP A 45 2.85 9.43 -2.59
C ASP A 45 3.48 10.09 -1.35
N PRO A 46 3.49 11.44 -1.25
CA PRO A 46 4.10 12.12 -0.11
C PRO A 46 3.39 11.86 1.22
N PHE A 47 2.12 11.44 1.22
CA PHE A 47 1.37 11.14 2.44
C PHE A 47 1.79 9.79 3.03
N ASP A 48 2.26 8.85 2.21
CA ASP A 48 2.79 7.56 2.68
C ASP A 48 4.03 7.74 3.59
N SER A 49 4.76 8.85 3.42
CA SER A 49 5.90 9.24 4.27
C SER A 49 5.51 9.94 5.57
N LEU A 50 4.22 10.24 5.78
CA LEU A 50 3.71 10.91 6.99
C LEU A 50 3.23 9.91 8.05
N ASN A 51 3.72 8.67 8.03
CA ASN A 51 3.36 7.60 8.96
C ASN A 51 1.84 7.40 9.07
N PRO A 52 1.13 7.11 7.96
CA PRO A 52 -0.30 6.85 8.00
C PRO A 52 -0.64 5.59 8.81
N VAL A 53 -1.93 5.37 9.03
CA VAL A 53 -2.43 4.08 9.52
C VAL A 53 -3.08 3.37 8.35
N TYR A 54 -2.67 2.14 8.07
CA TYR A 54 -3.23 1.35 6.97
C TYR A 54 -4.25 0.36 7.50
N LEU A 55 -5.36 0.21 6.77
CA LEU A 55 -6.37 -0.80 7.02
C LEU A 55 -6.40 -1.74 5.82
N LEU A 56 -5.82 -2.94 5.97
CA LEU A 56 -5.67 -3.90 4.89
C LEU A 56 -6.67 -5.05 5.05
N LEU A 57 -7.35 -5.40 3.97
CA LEU A 57 -8.08 -6.66 3.92
C LEU A 57 -7.14 -7.76 3.43
N LYS A 58 -6.69 -8.63 4.34
CA LYS A 58 -5.95 -9.83 3.96
C LYS A 58 -6.95 -10.85 3.41
N GLY A 59 -6.77 -11.21 2.15
CA GLY A 59 -7.50 -12.30 1.51
C GLY A 59 -7.29 -13.57 2.33
N SER A 60 -8.38 -14.31 2.55
CA SER A 60 -8.26 -15.67 3.01
C SER A 60 -7.91 -16.51 1.78
N ASP A 61 -6.70 -17.05 1.73
CA ASP A 61 -6.47 -18.25 0.92
C ASP A 61 -7.36 -19.39 1.42
#